data_AF-A0A1H4GVV7-F1
#
_entry.id   AF-A0A1H4GVV7-F1
#
_cell.length_a   1.000
_cell.length_b   1.000
_cell.length_c   1.000
_cell.angle_alpha   90.00
_cell.angle_beta   90.00
_cell.angle_gamma   90.00
#
_symmetry.space_group_name_H-M   'P 1'
#
loop_
_entity.id
_entity.type
_entity.pdbx_description
1 polymer ?
#
loop_
_entity_poly.entity_id
_entity_poly.type
_entity_poly.pdbx_seq_one_letter_code
_entity_poly.pdbx_strand_id
1 'polypeptide(L)'
;MSSTYRVLLRGITMIYLLLFITAFACSGYLLKDLFQLKPVPLTGLLKYLLLCVLFLILAVNAIKALTLKPEHIGKFYRSTTNFKWLFTIAFIICLMAKLGFFHTALQKQAMVTDLQTGILFVLGIFCSWSDTVLVKMNAFEDVSASE
;
A
#
# COMPACT_ATOMS: atom_id res chain seq x y z
N MET A 1 -0.48 4.68 27.48
CA MET A 1 -0.54 5.20 26.09
C MET A 1 -1.26 6.54 26.08
N SER A 2 -0.57 7.64 25.76
CA SER A 2 -1.13 9.01 25.75
C SER A 2 -2.29 9.16 24.74
N SER A 3 -3.28 10.00 25.05
CA SER A 3 -4.45 10.27 24.19
C SER A 3 -4.04 10.72 22.78
N THR A 4 -3.03 11.58 22.69
CA THR A 4 -2.48 12.10 21.42
C THR A 4 -1.94 10.99 20.53
N TYR A 5 -1.32 9.96 21.11
CA TYR A 5 -0.72 8.86 20.37
C TYR A 5 -1.80 7.91 19.81
N ARG A 6 -2.91 7.71 20.52
CA ARG A 6 -4.06 6.94 20.01
C ARG A 6 -4.71 7.61 18.81
N VAL A 7 -4.85 8.94 18.87
CA VAL A 7 -5.37 9.74 17.74
C VAL A 7 -4.44 9.64 16.54
N LEU A 8 -3.13 9.79 16.76
CA LEU A 8 -2.13 9.67 15.71
C LEU A 8 -2.19 8.31 15.01
N LEU A 9 -2.25 7.22 15.79
CA LEU A 9 -2.30 5.88 15.25
C LEU A 9 -3.55 5.64 14.41
N ARG A 10 -4.72 6.09 14.88
CA ARG A 10 -5.95 6.04 14.09
C ARG A 10 -5.81 6.82 12.78
N GLY A 11 -5.17 8.00 12.82
CA GLY A 11 -4.86 8.78 11.63
C GLY A 11 -4.03 8.00 10.62
N ILE A 12 -2.92 7.39 11.06
CA ILE A 12 -2.05 6.55 10.22
C ILE A 12 -2.84 5.37 9.63
N THR A 13 -3.60 4.66 10.45
CA THR A 13 -4.42 3.52 10.02
C THR A 13 -5.47 3.94 8.98
N MET A 14 -6.11 5.09 9.15
CA MET A 14 -7.10 5.61 8.19
C MET A 14 -6.47 5.96 6.84
N ILE A 15 -5.26 6.53 6.84
CA ILE A 15 -4.52 6.81 5.60
C ILE A 15 -4.19 5.51 4.87
N TYR A 16 -3.67 4.50 5.58
CA TYR A 16 -3.39 3.19 4.99
C TYR A 16 -4.65 2.49 4.47
N LEU A 17 -5.76 2.58 5.20
CA LEU A 17 -7.05 2.05 4.75
C LEU A 17 -7.48 2.69 3.43
N LEU A 18 -7.36 4.01 3.31
CA LEU A 18 -7.67 4.73 2.06
C LEU A 18 -6.75 4.29 0.91
N LEU A 19 -5.46 4.09 1.18
CA LEU A 19 -4.50 3.57 0.21
C LEU A 19 -4.85 2.16 -0.27
N PHE A 20 -5.27 1.27 0.63
CA PHE A 20 -5.65 -0.09 0.26
C PHE A 20 -6.97 -0.15 -0.52
N ILE A 21 -7.95 0.67 -0.15
CA ILE A 21 -9.23 0.76 -0.88
C ILE A 21 -9.01 1.31 -2.30
N THR A 22 -8.20 2.37 -2.43
CA THR A 22 -7.89 2.93 -3.76
C THR A 22 -7.12 1.93 -4.62
N ALA A 23 -6.14 1.24 -4.06
CA ALA A 23 -5.40 0.19 -4.78
C ALA A 23 -6.28 -1.02 -5.15
N PHE A 24 -7.23 -1.39 -4.30
CA PHE A 24 -8.25 -2.41 -4.60
C PHE A 24 -9.13 -1.99 -5.79
N ALA A 25 -9.64 -0.75 -5.77
CA ALA A 25 -10.46 -0.22 -6.86
C ALA A 25 -9.69 -0.17 -8.19
N CYS A 26 -8.44 0.31 -8.18
CA CYS A 26 -7.57 0.30 -9.36
C CYS A 26 -7.31 -1.13 -9.88
N SER A 27 -7.06 -2.08 -8.98
CA SER A 27 -6.84 -3.48 -9.37
C SER A 27 -8.10 -4.10 -9.99
N GLY A 28 -9.28 -3.79 -9.44
CA GLY A 28 -10.56 -4.21 -9.99
C GLY A 28 -10.86 -3.61 -11.36
N TYR A 29 -10.48 -2.34 -11.57
CA TYR A 29 -10.61 -1.68 -12.88
C TYR A 29 -9.73 -2.35 -13.94
N LEU A 30 -8.45 -2.60 -13.62
CA LEU A 30 -7.53 -3.30 -14.53
C LEU A 30 -7.98 -4.74 -14.83
N LEU A 31 -8.56 -5.43 -13.84
CA LEU A 31 -9.13 -6.75 -14.03
C LEU A 31 -10.33 -6.72 -14.99
N LYS A 32 -11.21 -5.71 -14.85
CA LYS A 32 -12.35 -5.49 -15.76
C LYS A 32 -11.89 -5.27 -17.20
N ASP A 33 -10.85 -4.47 -17.41
CA ASP A 33 -10.31 -4.22 -18.75
C ASP A 33 -9.71 -5.49 -19.36
N LEU A 34 -9.08 -6.33 -18.55
CA LEU A 34 -8.51 -7.60 -18.99
C LEU A 34 -9.58 -8.60 -19.45
N PHE A 35 -10.78 -8.59 -18.84
CA PHE A 35 -11.92 -9.40 -19.29
C PHE A 35 -12.47 -8.97 -20.66
N GLN A 36 -12.21 -7.74 -21.09
CA GLN A 36 -12.63 -7.24 -22.41
C GLN A 36 -11.69 -7.74 -23.53
N LEU A 37 -10.48 -8.20 -23.18
CA LEU A 37 -9.54 -8.79 -24.14
C LEU A 37 -9.95 -10.23 -24.47
N LYS A 38 -10.14 -10.51 -25.76
CA LYS A 38 -10.32 -11.88 -26.28
C LYS A 38 -9.13 -12.25 -27.16
N PRO A 39 -8.38 -13.32 -26.86
CA PRO A 39 -8.50 -14.21 -25.70
C PRO A 39 -8.00 -13.56 -24.39
N VAL A 40 -8.56 -14.01 -23.25
CA VAL A 40 -8.18 -13.48 -21.93
C VAL A 40 -6.79 -14.02 -21.54
N PRO A 41 -5.80 -13.15 -21.28
CA PRO A 41 -4.46 -13.60 -20.87
C PRO A 41 -4.49 -14.11 -19.42
N LEU A 42 -4.34 -15.42 -19.25
CA LEU A 42 -4.46 -16.11 -17.96
C LEU A 42 -3.51 -15.55 -16.89
N THR A 43 -2.28 -15.22 -17.28
CA THR A 43 -1.26 -14.63 -16.39
C THR A 43 -1.68 -13.26 -15.86
N GLY A 44 -2.30 -12.43 -16.71
CA GLY A 44 -2.80 -11.11 -16.32
C GLY A 44 -3.99 -11.23 -15.36
N LEU A 45 -4.89 -12.17 -15.64
CA LEU A 45 -6.07 -12.43 -14.80
C LEU A 45 -5.66 -12.87 -13.40
N LEU A 46 -4.75 -13.85 -13.29
CA LEU A 46 -4.26 -14.34 -12.01
C LEU A 46 -3.56 -13.23 -11.22
N LYS A 47 -2.73 -12.40 -11.88
CA LYS A 47 -2.03 -11.28 -11.25
C LYS A 47 -2.99 -10.26 -10.63
N TYR A 48 -3.97 -9.78 -11.40
CA TYR A 48 -4.89 -8.74 -10.90
C TYR A 48 -5.87 -9.30 -9.87
N LEU A 49 -6.30 -10.57 -10.00
CA LEU A 49 -7.10 -11.25 -8.99
C LEU A 49 -6.34 -11.36 -7.65
N LEU A 50 -5.08 -11.78 -7.69
CA LEU A 50 -4.25 -11.89 -6.49
C LEU A 50 -4.03 -10.53 -5.82
N LEU A 51 -3.83 -9.47 -6.62
CA LEU A 51 -3.75 -8.10 -6.11
C LEU A 51 -5.04 -7.67 -5.40
N CYS A 52 -6.21 -7.93 -5.99
CA CYS A 52 -7.49 -7.65 -5.35
C CYS A 52 -7.63 -8.36 -4.00
N VAL A 53 -7.30 -9.66 -3.92
CA VAL A 53 -7.36 -10.42 -2.66
C VAL A 53 -6.37 -9.86 -1.63
N LEU A 54 -5.14 -9.56 -2.06
CA LEU A 54 -4.11 -8.99 -1.20
C LEU A 54 -4.58 -7.65 -0.58
N PHE A 55 -5.06 -6.72 -1.41
CA PHE A 55 -5.54 -5.42 -0.93
C PHE A 55 -6.77 -5.52 -0.03
N LEU A 56 -7.64 -6.50 -0.27
CA LEU A 56 -8.78 -6.78 0.60
C LEU A 56 -8.31 -7.23 1.99
N ILE A 57 -7.36 -8.16 2.06
CA ILE A 57 -6.78 -8.63 3.34
C ILE A 57 -6.10 -7.47 4.09
N LEU A 58 -5.35 -6.64 3.38
CA LEU A 58 -4.69 -5.47 3.96
C LEU A 58 -5.70 -4.44 4.50
N ALA A 59 -6.78 -4.18 3.77
CA ALA A 59 -7.87 -3.30 4.22
C ALA A 59 -8.56 -3.85 5.48
N VAL A 60 -8.83 -5.16 5.53
CA VAL A 60 -9.40 -5.81 6.73
C VAL A 60 -8.47 -5.67 7.93
N ASN A 61 -7.15 -5.86 7.75
CA ASN A 61 -6.18 -5.67 8.82
C ASN A 61 -6.13 -4.22 9.31
N ALA A 62 -6.21 -3.25 8.40
CA ALA A 62 -6.30 -1.83 8.75
C ALA A 62 -7.58 -1.52 9.55
N ILE A 63 -8.74 -2.04 9.14
CA ILE A 63 -10.00 -1.87 9.89
C ILE A 63 -9.88 -2.46 11.30
N LYS A 64 -9.29 -3.66 11.44
CA LYS A 64 -9.07 -4.28 12.75
C LYS A 64 -8.13 -3.44 13.62
N ALA A 65 -7.10 -2.81 13.06
CA ALA A 65 -6.20 -1.95 13.80
C ALA A 65 -6.88 -0.70 14.40
N LEU A 66 -8.03 -0.26 13.87
CA LEU A 66 -8.82 0.84 14.46
C LEU A 66 -9.34 0.52 15.88
N THR A 67 -9.47 -0.77 16.22
CA THR A 67 -9.84 -1.22 17.57
C THR A 67 -8.74 -0.98 18.60
N LEU A 68 -7.54 -0.58 18.16
CA LEU A 68 -6.37 -0.29 18.98
C LEU A 68 -5.91 -1.46 19.88
N LYS A 69 -6.32 -2.69 19.57
CA LYS A 69 -5.80 -3.89 20.23
C LYS A 69 -4.35 -4.15 19.78
N PRO A 70 -3.43 -4.49 20.69
CA PRO A 70 -2.02 -4.67 20.36
C PRO A 70 -1.82 -5.75 19.29
N GLU A 71 -2.48 -6.90 19.44
CA GLU A 71 -2.50 -7.99 18.45
C GLU A 71 -2.87 -7.56 17.02
N HIS A 72 -3.81 -6.62 16.88
CA HIS A 72 -4.28 -6.12 15.59
C HIS A 72 -3.30 -5.11 15.01
N ILE A 73 -2.66 -4.31 15.87
CA ILE A 73 -1.66 -3.35 15.47
C ILE A 73 -0.37 -4.04 15.04
N GLY A 74 0.08 -5.09 15.76
CA GLY A 74 1.24 -5.88 15.37
C GLY A 74 1.04 -6.56 14.01
N LYS A 75 -0.15 -7.12 13.74
CA LYS A 75 -0.50 -7.68 12.42
C LYS A 75 -0.54 -6.62 11.32
N PHE A 76 -1.10 -5.45 11.62
CA PHE A 76 -1.14 -4.31 10.71
C PHE A 76 0.27 -3.81 10.37
N TYR A 77 1.11 -3.61 11.38
CA TYR A 77 2.51 -3.20 11.23
C TYR A 77 3.29 -4.16 10.34
N ARG A 78 3.28 -5.47 10.64
CA ARG A 78 3.96 -6.48 9.79
C ARG A 78 3.47 -6.44 8.35
N SER A 79 2.18 -6.21 8.14
CA SER A 79 1.59 -6.10 6.80
C SER A 79 2.08 -4.85 6.07
N THR A 80 2.13 -3.69 6.73
CA THR A 80 2.56 -2.41 6.14
C THR A 80 4.07 -2.35 5.90
N THR A 81 4.89 -2.95 6.76
CA THR A 81 6.36 -2.96 6.60
C THR A 81 6.79 -3.72 5.36
N ASN A 82 6.12 -4.83 5.02
CA ASN A 82 6.37 -5.54 3.76
C ASN A 82 5.88 -4.73 2.55
N PHE A 83 4.79 -3.99 2.72
CA PHE A 83 4.14 -3.25 1.64
C PHE A 83 4.88 -1.94 1.26
N LYS A 84 5.65 -1.32 2.16
CA LYS A 84 6.33 -0.04 1.90
C LYS A 84 7.27 -0.08 0.68
N TRP A 85 7.91 -1.22 0.43
CA TRP A 85 8.81 -1.40 -0.71
C TRP A 85 8.09 -1.26 -2.05
N LEU A 86 6.79 -1.58 -2.12
CA LEU A 86 6.00 -1.41 -3.34
C LEU A 86 5.90 0.06 -3.75
N PHE A 87 5.80 0.99 -2.80
CA PHE A 87 5.78 2.42 -3.10
C PHE A 87 7.13 2.93 -3.60
N THR A 88 8.23 2.46 -3.02
CA THR A 88 9.58 2.77 -3.51
C THR A 88 9.79 2.24 -4.93
N ILE A 89 9.40 0.99 -5.19
CA ILE A 89 9.48 0.40 -6.53
C ILE A 89 8.60 1.16 -7.52
N ALA A 90 7.36 1.50 -7.15
CA ALA A 90 6.46 2.28 -7.99
C ALA A 90 7.03 3.67 -8.32
N PHE A 91 7.65 4.33 -7.35
CA PHE A 91 8.33 5.61 -7.56
C PHE A 91 9.52 5.48 -8.52
N ILE A 92 10.36 4.46 -8.36
CA ILE A 92 11.49 4.21 -9.27
C ILE A 92 10.99 3.90 -10.70
N ILE A 93 9.97 3.07 -10.85
CA ILE A 93 9.36 2.76 -12.15
C ILE A 93 8.80 4.04 -12.79
N CYS A 94 8.14 4.89 -12.00
CA CYS A 94 7.59 6.17 -12.43
C CYS A 94 8.70 7.12 -12.94
N LEU A 95 9.82 7.22 -12.22
CA LEU A 95 11.00 7.97 -12.67
C LEU A 95 11.62 7.38 -13.94
N MET A 96 11.80 6.06 -14.01
CA MET A 96 12.33 5.40 -15.20
C MET A 96 11.44 5.59 -16.42
N ALA A 97 10.11 5.56 -16.24
CA ALA A 97 9.14 5.86 -17.30
C ALA A 97 9.25 7.31 -17.77
N LYS A 98 9.36 8.26 -16.84
CA LYS A 98 9.54 9.68 -17.16
C LYS A 98 10.86 9.97 -17.87
N LEU A 99 11.94 9.27 -17.50
CA LEU A 99 13.26 9.34 -18.14
C LEU A 99 13.33 8.59 -19.47
N GLY A 100 12.25 7.90 -19.87
CA GLY A 100 12.16 7.25 -21.17
C GLY A 100 12.79 5.85 -21.24
N PHE A 101 13.13 5.20 -20.14
CA PHE A 101 13.75 3.87 -20.16
C PHE A 101 12.86 2.75 -20.75
N PHE A 102 11.53 2.92 -20.74
CA PHE A 102 10.58 1.93 -21.27
C PHE A 102 10.19 2.16 -22.76
N HIS A 103 11.01 2.87 -23.53
CA HIS A 103 10.70 3.27 -24.94
C HIS A 103 10.66 2.13 -25.97
N THR A 104 10.78 0.85 -25.59
CA THR A 104 11.19 -0.19 -26.55
C THR A 104 10.12 -1.15 -27.08
N ALA A 105 8.81 -0.96 -26.86
CA ALA A 105 7.84 -1.90 -27.49
C ALA A 105 6.42 -1.41 -27.81
N LEU A 106 5.87 -0.38 -27.17
CA LEU A 106 4.52 0.13 -27.48
C LEU A 106 4.46 1.66 -27.39
N GLN A 107 4.16 2.32 -28.52
CA GLN A 107 3.99 3.77 -28.69
C GLN A 107 2.76 4.34 -27.94
N LYS A 108 2.64 4.12 -26.64
CA LYS A 108 1.80 4.96 -25.76
C LYS A 108 2.61 5.25 -24.52
N GLN A 109 3.27 6.41 -24.50
CA GLN A 109 3.79 6.95 -23.25
C GLN A 109 2.63 7.03 -22.27
N ALA A 110 2.70 6.29 -21.17
CA ALA A 110 1.88 6.59 -20.03
C ALA A 110 2.26 8.02 -19.61
N MET A 111 1.35 8.98 -19.79
CA MET A 111 1.60 10.37 -19.44
C MET A 111 1.61 10.46 -17.90
N VAL A 112 2.78 10.21 -17.33
CA VAL A 112 3.04 10.35 -15.91
C VAL A 112 3.19 11.85 -15.62
N THR A 113 2.26 12.42 -14.85
CA THR A 113 2.31 13.84 -14.51
C THR A 113 3.27 14.10 -13.35
N ASP A 114 3.86 15.28 -13.31
CA ASP A 114 4.73 15.70 -12.19
C ASP A 114 4.01 15.62 -10.83
N LEU A 115 2.70 15.87 -10.85
CA LEU A 115 1.83 15.72 -9.69
C LEU A 115 1.76 14.28 -9.19
N GLN A 116 1.62 13.29 -10.09
CA GLN A 116 1.59 11.88 -9.72
C GLN A 116 2.92 11.42 -9.11
N THR A 117 4.04 11.84 -9.69
CA THR A 117 5.37 11.57 -9.15
C THR A 117 5.55 12.21 -7.77
N GLY A 118 5.10 13.46 -7.59
CA GLY A 118 5.13 14.16 -6.31
C GLY A 118 4.28 13.46 -5.23
N ILE A 119 3.07 13.01 -5.57
CA ILE A 119 2.21 12.26 -4.66
C ILE A 119 2.89 10.95 -4.25
N LEU A 120 3.47 10.19 -5.19
CA LEU A 120 4.19 8.95 -4.88
C LEU A 120 5.38 9.19 -3.95
N PHE A 121 6.12 10.28 -4.14
CA PHE A 121 7.24 10.66 -3.27
C PHE A 121 6.77 10.95 -1.84
N VAL A 122 5.72 11.75 -1.69
CA VAL A 122 5.14 12.08 -0.37
C VAL A 122 4.61 10.82 0.31
N LEU A 123 3.95 9.92 -0.42
CA LEU A 123 3.50 8.63 0.11
C LEU A 123 4.67 7.75 0.56
N GLY A 124 5.77 7.72 -0.19
CA GLY A 124 6.99 6.99 0.19
C GLY A 124 7.61 7.50 1.49
N ILE A 125 7.68 8.83 1.67
CA ILE A 125 8.12 9.46 2.92
C ILE A 125 7.16 9.09 4.06
N PHE A 126 5.85 9.23 3.84
CA PHE A 126 4.83 8.91 4.83
C PHE A 126 4.95 7.45 5.30
N CYS A 127 5.05 6.49 4.37
CA CYS A 127 5.19 5.08 4.71
C CYS A 127 6.44 4.83 5.56
N SER A 128 7.58 5.41 5.18
CA SER A 128 8.84 5.28 5.92
C SER A 128 8.76 5.88 7.34
N TRP A 129 8.17 7.06 7.46
CA TRP A 129 7.98 7.72 8.75
C TRP A 129 6.99 6.96 9.66
N SER A 130 5.86 6.52 9.10
CA SER A 130 4.83 5.81 9.85
C SER A 130 5.33 4.48 10.43
N ASP A 131 6.24 3.79 9.74
CA ASP A 131 6.89 2.56 10.20
C ASP A 131 7.66 2.82 11.51
N THR A 132 8.36 3.95 11.62
CA THR A 132 9.08 4.34 12.84
C THR A 132 8.13 4.57 14.01
N VAL A 133 6.92 5.08 13.75
CA VAL A 133 5.87 5.26 14.77
C VAL A 133 5.29 3.90 15.18
N LEU A 134 5.02 3.02 14.21
CA LEU A 134 4.43 1.70 14.46
C LEU A 134 5.40 0.73 15.18
N VAL A 135 6.70 0.75 14.85
CA VAL A 135 7.76 -0.03 15.53
C VAL A 135 7.75 0.22 17.04
N LYS A 136 7.65 1.49 17.44
CA LYS A 136 7.64 1.87 18.86
C LYS A 136 6.51 1.19 19.61
N MET A 137 5.40 0.86 18.94
CA MET A 137 4.25 0.20 19.57
C MET A 137 4.43 -1.30 19.75
N ASN A 138 5.03 -1.99 18.78
CA ASN A 138 5.38 -3.41 18.92
C ASN A 138 6.34 -3.62 20.10
N ALA A 139 7.31 -2.70 20.27
CA ALA A 139 8.24 -2.76 21.40
C ALA A 139 7.56 -2.61 22.77
N PHE A 140 6.39 -1.96 22.86
CA PHE A 140 5.61 -1.92 24.12
C PHE A 140 4.82 -3.21 24.38
N GLU A 141 4.48 -3.98 23.34
CA GLU A 141 3.79 -5.27 23.46
C GLU A 141 4.73 -6.35 24.02
N ASP A 142 5.97 -6.42 23.50
CA ASP A 142 6.98 -7.38 23.96
C ASP A 142 7.35 -7.19 25.44
N VAL A 143 7.33 -5.95 25.94
CA VAL A 143 7.60 -5.65 27.36
C VAL A 143 6.41 -6.01 28.25
N SER A 144 5.17 -5.79 27.79
CA SER A 144 3.96 -6.11 28.56
C SER A 144 3.58 -7.59 28.58
N ALA A 145 4.13 -8.39 27.65
CA ALA A 145 3.94 -9.84 27.59
C ALA A 145 5.02 -10.62 28.38
N SER A 146 6.06 -9.92 28.85
CA SER A 146 7.15 -10.46 29.67
C SER A 146 6.99 -10.19 31.18
N GLU A 147 5.90 -9.53 31.59
CA GLU A 147 5.47 -9.36 32.99
C GLU A 147 4.25 -10.24 33.29
#